data_AF-A0A9E3MPZ7-F1
#
_entry.id   AF-A0A9E3MPZ7-F1
#
_cell.length_a   1.000
_cell.length_b   1.000
_cell.length_c   1.000
_cell.angle_alpha   90.00
_cell.angle_beta   90.00
_cell.angle_gamma   90.00
#
_symmetry.space_group_name_H-M   'P 1'
#
loop_
_entity.id
_entity.type
_entity.pdbx_description
1 polymer ?
#
loop_
_entity_poly.entity_id
_entity_poly.type
_entity_poly.pdbx_seq_one_letter_code
_entity_poly.pdbx_strand_id
1 'polypeptide(L)'
;MSKILFVMTGADHWTLADGTLHPTGFWAEEAVAPYEAFKAAGHEIVVATPAGVVPTVDKGSLAAEANGGQENADRIAGVLTSATELQHPVRLEDVNLDDYAAVFYPGGHGPMEDLAVDADSGRLLTLAL
;
A
#
# COMPACT_ATOMS: atom_id res chain seq x y z
N MET A 1 -13.15 -5.28 -17.59
CA MET A 1 -12.28 -5.53 -16.43
C MET A 1 -11.18 -4.51 -16.48
N SER A 2 -11.02 -3.73 -15.43
CA SER A 2 -10.04 -2.64 -15.36
C SER A 2 -8.94 -2.99 -14.36
N LYS A 3 -7.74 -2.48 -14.57
CA LYS A 3 -6.63 -2.58 -13.63
C LYS A 3 -6.59 -1.35 -12.73
N ILE A 4 -6.38 -1.59 -11.44
CA ILE A 4 -6.21 -0.56 -10.42
C ILE A 4 -4.79 -0.66 -9.88
N LEU A 5 -4.03 0.42 -10.00
CA LEU A 5 -2.68 0.49 -9.47
C LEU A 5 -2.73 0.88 -7.99
N PHE A 6 -2.28 0.00 -7.11
CA PHE A 6 -2.02 0.30 -5.71
C PHE A 6 -0.55 0.73 -5.60
N VAL A 7 -0.30 2.02 -5.37
CA VAL A 7 1.04 2.52 -5.07
C VAL A 7 1.24 2.47 -3.57
N MET A 8 2.09 1.57 -3.11
CA MET A 8 2.33 1.30 -1.70
C MET A 8 3.74 1.73 -1.30
N THR A 9 3.89 2.09 -0.02
CA THR A 9 5.21 2.35 0.56
C THR A 9 6.08 1.10 0.55
N GLY A 10 7.35 1.28 0.24
CA GLY A 10 8.40 0.29 0.44
C GLY A 10 9.13 0.43 1.77
N ALA A 11 8.88 1.50 2.53
CA ALA A 11 9.50 1.75 3.82
C ALA A 11 8.92 0.84 4.93
N ASP A 12 9.80 0.44 5.87
CA ASP A 12 9.47 -0.33 7.07
C ASP A 12 9.61 0.49 8.37
N HIS A 13 9.93 1.78 8.23
CA HIS A 13 10.10 2.70 9.33
C HIS A 13 9.76 4.15 8.93
N TRP A 14 9.62 4.99 9.94
CA TRP A 14 9.53 6.44 9.83
C TRP A 14 10.67 7.06 10.65
N THR A 15 11.45 7.92 10.01
CA THR A 15 12.56 8.62 10.67
C THR A 15 12.01 9.81 11.47
N LEU A 16 12.08 9.71 12.80
CA LEU A 16 11.61 10.77 13.70
C LEU A 16 12.57 11.97 13.71
N ALA A 17 12.10 13.10 14.26
CA ALA A 17 12.87 14.34 14.29
C ALA A 17 14.20 14.24 15.07
N ASP A 18 14.33 13.29 15.98
CA ASP A 18 15.56 13.00 16.73
C ASP A 18 16.48 11.98 16.03
N GLY A 19 16.12 11.53 14.83
CA GLY A 19 16.84 10.54 14.03
C GLY A 19 16.58 9.09 14.43
N THR A 20 15.70 8.83 15.41
CA THR A 20 15.31 7.46 15.73
C THR A 20 14.36 6.89 14.68
N LEU A 21 14.48 5.58 14.43
CA LEU A 21 13.66 4.88 13.45
C LEU A 21 12.46 4.24 14.19
N HIS A 22 11.26 4.71 13.88
CA HIS A 22 10.02 4.13 14.39
C HIS A 22 9.51 3.05 13.42
N PRO A 23 9.43 1.76 13.80
CA PRO A 23 8.92 0.72 12.91
C PRO A 23 7.47 1.00 12.49
N THR A 24 7.18 0.97 11.19
CA THR A 24 5.85 1.23 10.63
C THR A 24 5.76 0.63 9.21
N GLY A 25 4.85 1.13 8.38
CA GLY A 25 4.63 0.70 7.01
C GLY A 25 3.32 1.28 6.48
N PHE A 26 2.64 0.52 5.60
CA PHE A 26 1.26 0.85 5.23
C PHE A 26 0.28 0.43 6.33
N TRP A 27 -0.83 1.15 6.45
CA TRP A 27 -1.90 0.80 7.40
C TRP A 27 -2.80 -0.30 6.81
N ALA A 28 -2.95 -1.43 7.53
CA ALA A 28 -3.57 -2.64 7.01
C ALA A 28 -5.01 -2.45 6.51
N GLU A 29 -5.88 -1.82 7.30
CA GLU A 29 -7.29 -1.62 6.95
C GLU A 29 -7.45 -0.70 5.74
N GLU A 30 -6.63 0.36 5.65
CA GLU A 30 -6.64 1.32 4.54
C GLU A 30 -6.22 0.68 3.21
N ALA A 31 -5.44 -0.41 3.24
CA ALA A 31 -5.13 -1.21 2.07
C ALA A 31 -6.19 -2.28 1.79
N VAL A 32 -6.63 -3.00 2.83
CA VAL A 32 -7.53 -4.17 2.69
C VAL A 32 -8.95 -3.78 2.29
N ALA A 33 -9.53 -2.75 2.89
CA ALA A 33 -10.92 -2.38 2.59
C ALA A 33 -11.12 -1.98 1.12
N PRO A 34 -10.26 -1.12 0.52
CA PRO A 34 -10.32 -0.83 -0.92
C PRO A 34 -9.97 -2.05 -1.77
N TYR A 35 -8.99 -2.87 -1.37
CA TYR A 35 -8.61 -4.09 -2.07
C TYR A 35 -9.82 -5.03 -2.24
N GLU A 36 -10.54 -5.32 -1.15
CA GLU A 36 -11.72 -6.18 -1.21
C GLU A 36 -12.83 -5.56 -2.06
N ALA A 37 -13.07 -4.25 -1.94
CA ALA A 37 -14.09 -3.55 -2.72
C ALA A 37 -13.80 -3.65 -4.24
N PHE A 38 -12.56 -3.41 -4.66
CA PHE A 38 -12.19 -3.51 -6.08
C PHE A 38 -12.23 -4.96 -6.59
N LYS A 39 -11.76 -5.93 -5.81
CA LYS A 39 -11.82 -7.37 -6.19
C LYS A 39 -13.26 -7.85 -6.29
N ALA A 40 -14.14 -7.44 -5.36
CA ALA A 40 -15.57 -7.76 -5.40
C ALA A 40 -16.28 -7.14 -6.62
N ALA A 41 -15.83 -5.97 -7.08
CA ALA A 41 -16.30 -5.34 -8.31
C ALA A 41 -15.69 -5.96 -9.60
N GLY A 42 -14.81 -6.97 -9.47
CA GLY A 42 -14.20 -7.69 -10.59
C GLY A 42 -13.03 -6.97 -11.26
N HIS A 43 -12.36 -6.07 -10.54
CA HIS A 43 -11.14 -5.40 -11.01
C HIS A 43 -9.89 -6.21 -10.69
N GLU A 44 -8.86 -6.03 -11.51
CA GLU A 44 -7.51 -6.51 -11.25
C GLU A 44 -6.77 -5.47 -10.42
N ILE A 45 -6.04 -5.90 -9.39
CA ILE A 45 -5.18 -5.04 -8.60
C ILE A 45 -3.74 -5.35 -8.98
N VAL A 46 -2.94 -4.31 -9.20
CA VAL A 46 -1.49 -4.41 -9.35
C VAL A 46 -0.86 -3.55 -8.27
N VAL A 47 0.11 -4.10 -7.55
CA VAL A 47 0.84 -3.37 -6.51
C VAL A 47 2.14 -2.87 -7.10
N ALA A 48 2.46 -1.60 -6.87
CA ALA A 48 3.75 -1.01 -7.18
C ALA A 48 4.36 -0.37 -5.92
N THR A 49 5.67 -0.53 -5.77
CA THR A 49 6.46 0.09 -4.70
C THR A 49 7.77 0.62 -5.28
N PRO A 50 8.42 1.63 -4.66
CA PRO A 50 9.75 2.07 -5.08
C PRO A 50 10.71 0.88 -5.17
N ALA A 51 11.39 0.72 -6.30
CA ALA A 51 12.30 -0.41 -6.57
C ALA A 51 11.68 -1.83 -6.47
N GLY A 52 10.36 -1.97 -6.38
CA GLY A 52 9.66 -3.26 -6.34
C GLY A 52 9.90 -4.04 -5.05
N VAL A 53 10.12 -3.36 -3.93
CA VAL A 53 10.25 -4.00 -2.62
C VAL A 53 8.90 -4.46 -2.07
N VAL A 54 8.85 -5.58 -1.37
CA VAL A 54 7.61 -6.05 -0.73
C VAL A 54 7.18 -5.03 0.34
N PRO A 55 5.96 -4.46 0.25
CA PRO A 55 5.51 -3.44 1.19
C PRO A 55 5.38 -4.03 2.60
N THR A 56 5.83 -3.28 3.60
CA THR A 56 5.74 -3.69 5.01
C THR A 56 4.43 -3.21 5.62
N VAL A 57 3.69 -4.09 6.28
CA VAL A 57 2.50 -3.71 7.05
C VAL A 57 2.91 -3.13 8.40
N ASP A 58 2.28 -2.03 8.82
CA ASP A 58 2.40 -1.53 10.18
C ASP A 58 1.75 -2.54 11.14
N LYS A 59 2.55 -3.14 12.03
CA LYS A 59 2.05 -4.15 12.99
C LYS A 59 0.99 -3.58 13.95
N GLY A 60 1.04 -2.29 14.27
CA GLY A 60 0.04 -1.63 15.10
C GLY A 60 -1.34 -1.64 14.43
N SER A 61 -1.38 -1.59 13.10
CA SER A 61 -2.63 -1.65 12.33
C SER A 61 -3.30 -3.03 12.33
N LEU A 62 -2.63 -4.08 12.81
CA LEU A 62 -3.18 -5.43 12.96
C LEU A 62 -3.74 -5.71 14.36
N ALA A 63 -3.63 -4.76 15.29
CA ALA A 63 -4.17 -4.91 16.65
C ALA A 63 -5.71 -4.96 16.63
N ALA A 64 -6.32 -5.72 17.55
CA ALA A 64 -7.78 -5.81 17.65
C ALA A 64 -8.42 -4.44 17.90
N GLU A 65 -7.78 -3.59 18.70
CA GLU A 65 -8.22 -2.23 19.05
C GLU A 65 -8.26 -1.30 17.83
N ALA A 66 -7.34 -1.50 16.88
CA ALA A 66 -7.29 -0.75 15.62
C ALA A 66 -8.38 -1.19 14.62
N ASN A 67 -8.95 -2.39 14.80
CA ASN A 67 -9.86 -3.03 13.85
C ASN A 67 -11.28 -3.23 14.40
N GLY A 68 -11.57 -2.70 15.60
CA GLY A 68 -12.88 -2.86 16.24
C GLY A 68 -13.15 -4.29 16.77
N GLY A 69 -12.12 -5.10 16.97
CA GLY A 69 -12.20 -6.44 17.53
C GLY A 69 -11.26 -7.47 16.87
N GLN A 70 -11.04 -8.59 17.56
CA GLN A 70 -10.13 -9.65 17.09
C GLN A 70 -10.59 -10.28 15.77
N GLU A 71 -11.90 -10.47 15.59
CA GLU A 71 -12.46 -11.06 14.37
C GLU A 71 -12.08 -10.26 13.12
N ASN A 72 -12.18 -8.93 13.18
CA ASN A 72 -11.80 -8.06 12.07
C ASN A 72 -10.29 -8.03 11.85
N ALA A 73 -9.49 -8.03 12.93
CA ALA A 73 -8.03 -8.11 12.83
C ALA A 73 -7.58 -9.40 12.14
N ASP A 74 -8.15 -10.55 12.52
CA ASP A 74 -7.86 -11.85 11.90
C ASP A 74 -8.28 -11.88 10.43
N ARG A 75 -9.45 -11.31 10.10
CA ARG A 75 -9.92 -11.17 8.73
C ARG A 75 -8.95 -10.37 7.87
N ILE A 76 -8.53 -9.19 8.36
CA ILE A 76 -7.59 -8.29 7.66
C ILE A 76 -6.24 -8.98 7.45
N ALA A 77 -5.69 -9.62 8.49
CA ALA A 77 -4.46 -10.39 8.37
C ALA A 77 -4.57 -11.54 7.36
N GLY A 78 -5.73 -12.21 7.33
CA GLY A 78 -6.05 -13.25 6.34
C GLY A 78 -6.06 -12.72 4.91
N VAL A 79 -6.68 -11.55 4.66
CA VAL A 79 -6.68 -10.92 3.34
C VAL A 79 -5.26 -10.58 2.90
N LEU A 80 -4.47 -9.91 3.74
CA LEU A 80 -3.07 -9.56 3.43
C LEU A 80 -2.23 -10.79 3.10
N THR A 81 -2.44 -11.90 3.82
CA THR A 81 -1.73 -13.17 3.55
C THR A 81 -2.14 -13.77 2.20
N SER A 82 -3.39 -13.62 1.79
CA SER A 82 -3.91 -14.17 0.54
C SER A 82 -3.68 -13.28 -0.69
N ALA A 83 -3.44 -11.98 -0.49
CA ALA A 83 -3.19 -11.03 -1.57
C ALA A 83 -1.76 -11.20 -2.13
N THR A 84 -1.63 -12.11 -3.08
CA THR A 84 -0.35 -12.46 -3.72
C THR A 84 0.35 -11.28 -4.39
N GLU A 85 -0.43 -10.28 -4.82
CA GLU A 85 0.05 -9.07 -5.48
C GLU A 85 0.95 -8.24 -4.55
N LEU A 86 0.72 -8.31 -3.23
CA LEU A 86 1.61 -7.69 -2.23
C LEU A 86 2.98 -8.36 -2.17
N GLN A 87 3.09 -9.66 -2.49
CA GLN A 87 4.36 -10.39 -2.48
C GLN A 87 5.17 -10.21 -3.77
N HIS A 88 4.55 -9.67 -4.81
CA HIS A 88 5.14 -9.49 -6.13
C HIS A 88 4.86 -8.10 -6.71
N PRO A 89 5.25 -7.02 -6.00
CA PRO A 89 5.04 -5.68 -6.51
C PRO A 89 5.90 -5.43 -7.75
N VAL A 90 5.35 -4.66 -8.69
CA VAL A 90 6.15 -4.09 -9.77
C VAL A 90 6.96 -2.89 -9.24
N ARG A 91 8.02 -2.55 -9.97
CA ARG A 91 8.81 -1.35 -9.67
C ARG A 91 8.00 -0.10 -10.03
N LEU A 92 7.90 0.85 -9.11
CA LEU A 92 7.14 2.09 -9.32
C LEU A 92 7.65 2.87 -10.52
N GLU A 93 8.97 2.92 -10.70
CA GLU A 93 9.64 3.61 -11.80
C GLU A 93 9.31 3.02 -13.19
N ASP A 94 8.89 1.75 -13.25
CA ASP A 94 8.54 1.05 -14.49
C ASP A 94 7.04 1.20 -14.85
N VAL A 95 6.25 1.87 -14.00
CA VAL A 95 4.80 2.02 -14.20
C VAL A 95 4.48 2.94 -15.39
N ASN A 96 3.65 2.42 -16.31
CA ASN A 96 2.93 3.18 -17.32
C ASN A 96 1.47 3.37 -16.92
N LEU A 97 1.01 4.62 -16.75
CA LEU A 97 -0.34 4.90 -16.26
C LEU A 97 -1.46 4.55 -17.24
N ASP A 98 -1.18 4.53 -18.54
CA ASP A 98 -2.17 4.18 -19.57
C ASP A 98 -2.72 2.75 -19.41
N ASP A 99 -2.00 1.90 -18.67
CA ASP A 99 -2.42 0.52 -18.37
C ASP A 99 -3.46 0.41 -17.24
N TYR A 100 -3.74 1.52 -16.53
CA TYR A 100 -4.56 1.53 -15.31
C TYR A 100 -5.74 2.50 -15.42
N ALA A 101 -6.88 2.10 -14.86
CA ALA A 101 -8.08 2.94 -14.83
C ALA A 101 -8.14 3.85 -13.60
N ALA A 102 -7.35 3.54 -12.56
CA ALA A 102 -7.23 4.34 -11.36
C ALA A 102 -5.89 4.05 -10.65
N VAL A 103 -5.44 5.03 -9.88
CA VAL A 103 -4.30 4.90 -8.96
C VAL A 103 -4.81 5.11 -7.54
N PHE A 104 -4.41 4.23 -6.63
CA PHE A 104 -4.79 4.23 -5.23
C PHE A 104 -3.55 4.22 -4.34
N TYR A 105 -3.52 5.09 -3.34
CA TYR A 105 -2.42 5.23 -2.38
C TYR A 105 -2.95 4.92 -0.97
N PRO A 106 -2.77 3.69 -0.44
CA PRO A 106 -3.04 3.40 0.97
C PRO A 106 -2.12 4.24 1.86
N GLY A 107 -2.62 4.67 3.02
CA GLY A 107 -1.86 5.45 3.99
C GLY A 107 -1.08 4.57 4.97
N GLY A 108 -1.01 5.04 6.22
CA GLY A 108 0.05 4.69 7.18
C GLY A 108 1.15 5.75 7.22
N HIS A 109 2.17 5.55 8.06
CA HIS A 109 3.28 6.51 8.15
C HIS A 109 4.36 6.26 7.09
N GLY A 110 4.51 5.02 6.60
CA GLY A 110 5.52 4.68 5.60
C GLY A 110 5.51 5.56 4.34
N PRO A 111 4.35 5.90 3.73
CA PRO A 111 4.31 6.79 2.56
C PRO A 111 4.98 8.14 2.75
N MET A 112 5.08 8.63 3.99
CA MET A 112 5.78 9.88 4.28
C MET A 112 7.31 9.72 4.19
N GLU A 113 7.85 8.52 4.46
CA GLU A 113 9.29 8.23 4.42
C GLU A 113 9.81 8.19 3.00
N ASP A 114 9.07 7.55 2.09
CA ASP A 114 9.50 7.31 0.73
C ASP A 114 8.63 8.01 -0.32
N LEU A 115 7.35 7.68 -0.43
CA LEU A 115 6.48 8.10 -1.53
C LEU A 115 6.31 9.63 -1.63
N ALA A 116 6.35 10.33 -0.50
CA ALA A 116 6.22 11.79 -0.44
C ALA A 116 7.43 12.54 -1.03
N VAL A 117 8.59 11.89 -1.12
CA VAL A 117 9.85 12.47 -1.64
C VAL A 117 10.37 11.74 -2.87
N ASP A 118 9.69 10.68 -3.31
CA ASP A 118 10.02 9.90 -4.50
C ASP A 118 9.58 10.62 -5.80
N ALA A 119 10.51 10.78 -6.73
CA ALA A 119 10.27 11.51 -7.98
C ALA A 119 9.32 10.78 -8.93
N ASP A 120 9.33 9.45 -8.93
CA ASP A 120 8.43 8.65 -9.76
C ASP A 120 7.00 8.65 -9.20
N SER A 121 6.85 8.56 -7.88
CA SER A 121 5.58 8.79 -7.18
C SER A 121 4.98 10.16 -7.55
N GLY A 122 5.78 11.23 -7.47
CA GLY A 122 5.37 12.58 -7.87
C GLY A 122 5.01 12.68 -9.36
N ARG A 123 5.75 12.01 -10.24
CA ARG A 123 5.47 11.91 -11.68
C ARG A 123 4.12 11.26 -11.94
N LEU A 124 3.81 10.15 -11.29
CA LEU A 124 2.53 9.44 -11.48
C LEU A 124 1.34 10.30 -11.03
N LEU A 125 1.42 10.95 -9.88
CA LEU A 125 0.36 11.85 -9.41
C LEU A 125 0.12 13.02 -10.36
N THR A 126 1.18 13.59 -10.94
CA THR A 126 1.07 14.70 -11.90
C THR A 126 0.43 14.27 -13.22
N LEU A 127 0.71 13.05 -13.68
CA LEU A 127 0.14 12.52 -14.92
C LEU A 127 -1.31 12.06 -14.76
N ALA A 128 -1.74 11.71 -13.55
CA ALA A 128 -3.09 11.23 -13.26
C ALA A 128 -4.15 12.35 -13.11
N LEU A 129 -3.74 13.62 -13.06
CA LEU A 129 -4.59 14.81 -12.85
C LEU A 129 -4.68 15.68 -14.11
#